data_AF-A0A953ICA5-F1
#
_entry.id   AF-A0A953ICA5-F1
#
_cell.length_a   1.000
_cell.length_b   1.000
_cell.length_c   1.000
_cell.angle_alpha   90.00
_cell.angle_beta   90.00
_cell.angle_gamma   90.00
#
_symmetry.space_group_name_H-M   'P 1'
#
loop_
_entity.id
_entity.type
_entity.pdbx_description
1 polymer ?
#
loop_
_entity_poly.entity_id
_entity_poly.type
_entity_poly.pdbx_seq_one_letter_code
_entity_poly.pdbx_strand_id
1 'polypeptide(L)' 'LKTEKLYLVRPKTIKQAHQAIEEYIDFYNHSRFQEKLNGLSPIEYREKAAA' A
#
# COMPACT_ATOMS: atom_id res chain seq x y z
N LEU A 1 -3.54 -9.13 2.58
CA LEU A 1 -2.11 -8.84 2.31
C LEU A 1 -1.69 -7.50 2.94
N LYS A 2 -1.62 -7.43 4.28
CA LYS A 2 -0.82 -6.40 4.99
C LYS A 2 0.44 -6.99 5.65
N THR A 3 0.56 -8.33 5.65
CA THR A 3 1.65 -9.06 6.28
C THR A 3 2.85 -9.27 5.36
N GLU A 4 2.71 -9.16 4.03
CA GLU A 4 3.82 -9.34 3.08
C GLU A 4 4.99 -8.40 3.35
N LYS A 5 4.74 -7.11 3.59
CA LYS A 5 5.78 -6.15 3.94
C LYS A 5 6.52 -6.59 5.21
N LEU A 6 5.84 -7.19 6.19
CA LEU A 6 6.47 -7.66 7.42
C LEU A 6 7.35 -8.90 7.19
N TYR A 7 6.96 -9.82 6.30
CA TYR A 7 7.79 -10.96 5.92
C TYR A 7 9.04 -10.57 5.11
N LEU A 8 8.92 -9.51 4.29
CA LEU A 8 10.02 -8.97 3.49
C LEU A 8 10.99 -8.15 4.34
N VAL A 9 10.47 -7.23 5.15
CA VAL A 9 11.29 -6.30 5.96
C VAL A 9 11.87 -6.99 7.21
N ARG A 10 11.14 -7.94 7.80
CA ARG A 10 11.51 -8.64 9.05
C ARG A 10 11.97 -7.67 10.14
N PRO A 11 11.11 -6.71 10.54
CA PRO A 11 11.47 -5.67 11.49
C PRO A 11 11.87 -6.28 12.83
N LYS A 12 12.93 -5.75 13.44
CA LYS A 12 13.47 -6.26 14.72
C LYS A 12 12.85 -5.56 15.93
N THR A 13 12.12 -4.48 15.70
CA THR A 13 11.45 -3.70 16.74
C THR A 13 10.03 -3.34 16.32
N ILE A 14 9.17 -3.09 17.31
CA ILE A 14 7.80 -2.62 17.07
C ILE A 14 7.80 -1.31 16.27
N LYS A 15 8.72 -0.39 16.58
CA LYS A 15 8.88 0.87 15.84
C LYS A 15 9.14 0.64 14.35
N GLN A 16 10.04 -0.28 14.01
CA GLN A 16 10.31 -0.65 12.61
C GLN A 16 9.11 -1.32 11.95
N ALA A 17 8.35 -2.14 12.69
CA ALA A 17 7.14 -2.76 12.18
C ALA A 17 6.06 -1.72 11.86
N HIS A 18 5.86 -0.73 12.74
CA HIS A 18 4.92 0.37 12.51
C HIS A 18 5.32 1.17 11.26
N GLN A 19 6.57 1.61 11.17
CA GLN A 19 7.08 2.35 10.02
C GLN A 19 6.88 1.57 8.71
N ALA A 20 7.20 0.28 8.70
CA ALA A 20 7.02 -0.56 7.51
C ALA A 20 5.54 -0.68 7.11
N ILE A 21 4.63 -0.75 8.08
CA ILE A 21 3.18 -0.79 7.83
C ILE A 21 2.69 0.53 7.24
N GLU A 22 3.11 1.67 7.80
CA GLU A 22 2.73 2.99 7.31
C GLU A 22 3.17 3.21 5.85
N GLU A 23 4.44 2.93 5.55
CA GLU A 23 4.96 3.00 4.18
C GLU A 23 4.19 2.09 3.22
N TYR A 24 3.82 0.89 3.68
CA TYR A 24 3.09 -0.04 2.82
C TYR A 24 1.66 0.44 2.57
N ILE A 25 1.00 1.05 3.55
CA ILE A 25 -0.33 1.62 3.38
C ILE A 25 -0.29 2.76 2.37
N ASP A 26 0.69 3.65 2.49
CA ASP A 26 0.88 4.77 1.57
C ASP A 26 1.11 4.29 0.14
N PHE A 27 2.10 3.40 -0.05
CA PHE A 27 2.34 2.75 -1.34
C PHE A 27 1.10 2.08 -1.89
N TYR A 28 0.36 1.33 -1.06
CA TYR A 28 -0.84 0.62 -1.49
C TYR A 28 -1.89 1.58 -2.02
N ASN A 29 -2.10 2.71 -1.35
CA ASN A 29 -3.16 3.65 -1.68
C ASN A 29 -2.84 4.56 -2.87
N HIS A 30 -1.57 4.97 -3.00
CA HIS A 30 -1.16 6.00 -3.95
C HIS A 30 -0.38 5.48 -5.16
N SER A 31 0.31 4.34 -5.03
CA SER A 31 1.33 3.95 -6.01
C SER A 31 1.20 2.51 -6.48
N ARG A 32 0.31 1.71 -5.87
CA ARG A 32 0.17 0.31 -6.21
C ARG A 32 -0.47 0.15 -7.58
N PHE A 33 0.32 -0.38 -8.50
CA PHE A 33 -0.17 -0.80 -9.80
C PHE A 33 -1.25 -1.87 -9.66
N GLN A 34 -2.40 -1.63 -10.26
CA GLN A 34 -3.49 -2.58 -10.36
C GLN A 34 -4.01 -2.62 -11.79
N GLU A 35 -3.71 -3.71 -12.51
CA GLU A 35 -4.17 -3.91 -13.89
C GLU A 35 -5.69 -3.79 -14.02
N LYS A 36 -6.44 -4.35 -13.06
CA LYS A 36 -7.90 -4.26 -13.00
C LYS A 36 -8.43 -2.82 -12.88
N LEU A 37 -7.60 -1.88 -12.41
CA LEU A 37 -7.94 -0.47 -12.30
C LEU A 37 -7.36 0.34 -13.47
N ASN A 38 -6.98 -0.30 -14.57
CA ASN A 38 -6.31 0.32 -15.70
C ASN A 38 -5.02 1.06 -15.31
N GLY A 39 -4.28 0.51 -14.34
CA GLY A 39 -3.04 1.10 -13.85
C GLY A 39 -3.23 2.27 -12.87
N LEU A 40 -4.46 2.65 -12.56
CA LEU A 40 -4.75 3.65 -11.52
C LEU A 40 -4.45 3.07 -10.13
N SER A 41 -3.94 3.93 -9.26
CA SER A 41 -3.89 3.63 -7.82
C SER A 41 -5.30 3.54 -7.24
N PRO A 42 -5.46 2.90 -6.07
CA PRO A 42 -6.76 2.83 -5.41
C PRO A 42 -7.44 4.18 -5.15
N ILE A 43 -6.67 5.23 -4.85
CA ILE A 43 -7.23 6.58 -4.65
C ILE A 43 -7.69 7.15 -5.98
N GLU A 44 -6.84 7.18 -7.00
CA GLU A 44 -7.19 7.73 -8.32
C GLU A 44 -8.41 7.03 -8.93
N TYR A 45 -8.52 5.71 -8.73
CA TYR A 45 -9.70 4.97 -9.18
C TYR A 45 -10.98 5.42 -8.48
N ARG A 46 -10.94 5.67 -7.16
CA ARG A 46 -12.10 6.16 -6.40
C ARG A 46 -12.48 7.58 -6.79
N GLU A 47 -11.50 8.45 -7.00
CA GLU A 47 -11.72 9.81 -7.47
C GLU A 47 -12.37 9.82 -8.85
N LYS A 48 -11.89 8.98 -9.77
CA LYS A 48 -12.49 8.82 -11.10
C LYS A 48 -13.91 8.25 -11.07
N ALA A 49 -14.21 7.35 -10.12
CA ALA A 49 -15.54 6.75 -9.99
C ALA A 49 -16.56 7.69 -9.31
N ALA A 50 -16.10 8.70 -8.58
CA ALA A 50 -16.95 9.69 -7.89
C ALA A 50 -17.26 10.93 -8.75
N ALA A 51 -16.61 11.07 -9.91
CA ALA A 51 -16.82 12.12 -10.91
C ALA A 51 -17.90 11.74 -11.92
#